data_AF-A0A1S2HGC4-F1
#
_entry.id   AF-A0A1S2HGC4-F1
#
_cell.length_a   1.000
_cell.length_b   1.000
_cell.length_c   1.000
_cell.angle_alpha   90.00
_cell.angle_beta   90.00
_cell.angle_gamma   90.00
#
_symmetry.space_group_name_H-M   'P 1'
#
loop_
_entity.id
_entity.type
_entity.pdbx_description
1 polymer ?
#
loop_
_entity_poly.entity_id
_entity_poly.type
_entity_poly.pdbx_seq_one_letter_code
_entity_poly.pdbx_strand_id
1 'polypeptide(L)'
;MDAPDDRALEAWIADRRWYASKGSVPRLRTISTEDGTRLVLDEAPAAPAAPVLYQSPVTGGPEGTITDATTDTAWIAELASRIDADPDSLRPIGQVTAARVLTGEQSNTSVICDTASGERVIIKVFRVLHHGDNPDVTTQLALSAAGSSRVPQVYGALRGSWPDAGRPDGTATGHLAFAQEFLPGLEDAWRVALDDARGRNPFGDRAEQLGAALAEVHRTLATALPTVPADPDRRDTAVATMHERLDTAAREVPAVAEHAAAIRAVYARAATVPWPELQRIHGDLHLGQVLAAPGSRGWVFLDFEGEPLRPLAERSVPDVTLRDVAGMLRSFDYVAGALAHDPEPVDAGEWAADARSRFLAGYEHGTGADLTAHRELLDAFELDKAVYEVVYESRNRPDWVGIPLAAVTRLVARSGS
;
A
#
# COMPACT_ATOMS: atom_id res chain seq x y z
N MET A 1 11.12 -37.91 -2.54
CA MET A 1 12.12 -37.04 -1.90
C MET A 1 11.47 -36.51 -0.65
N ASP A 2 12.16 -36.61 0.49
CA ASP A 2 11.59 -36.21 1.77
C ASP A 2 11.48 -34.68 1.83
N ALA A 3 10.41 -34.18 2.46
CA ALA A 3 10.27 -32.76 2.72
C ALA A 3 11.42 -32.30 3.66
N PRO A 4 12.00 -31.11 3.46
CA PRO A 4 13.08 -30.63 4.32
C PRO A 4 12.61 -30.56 5.78
N ASP A 5 13.48 -30.82 6.76
CA ASP A 5 13.14 -30.62 8.17
C ASP A 5 13.12 -29.12 8.54
N ASP A 6 12.68 -28.77 9.76
CA ASP A 6 12.62 -27.37 10.21
C ASP A 6 14.01 -26.71 10.19
N ARG A 7 15.08 -27.44 10.55
CA ARG A 7 16.45 -26.89 10.64
C ARG A 7 17.05 -26.54 9.29
N ALA A 8 16.88 -27.40 8.28
CA ALA A 8 17.33 -27.10 6.94
C ALA A 8 16.59 -25.87 6.38
N LEU A 9 15.31 -25.71 6.75
CA LEU A 9 14.50 -24.58 6.33
C LEU A 9 14.89 -23.27 7.04
N GLU A 10 15.36 -23.31 8.29
CA GLU A 10 15.83 -22.12 9.03
C GLU A 10 16.91 -21.36 8.26
N ALA A 11 17.95 -22.08 7.82
CA ALA A 11 19.04 -21.49 7.03
C ALA A 11 18.53 -20.95 5.68
N TRP A 12 17.66 -21.70 5.01
CA TRP A 12 17.12 -21.30 3.72
C TRP A 12 16.26 -20.03 3.80
N ILE A 13 15.39 -19.92 4.83
CA ILE A 13 14.53 -18.74 5.07
C ILE A 13 15.36 -17.51 5.42
N ALA A 14 16.39 -17.64 6.25
CA ALA A 14 17.24 -16.53 6.66
C ALA A 14 17.82 -15.74 5.47
N ASP A 15 18.13 -16.44 4.37
CA ASP A 15 18.68 -15.85 3.14
C ASP A 15 17.62 -15.26 2.18
N ARG A 16 16.33 -15.46 2.45
CA ARG A 16 15.26 -14.99 1.56
C ARG A 16 15.00 -13.51 1.75
N ARG A 17 14.78 -12.77 0.65
CA ARG A 17 14.51 -11.32 0.68
C ARG A 17 13.29 -10.94 1.52
N TRP A 18 12.27 -11.77 1.55
CA TRP A 18 11.04 -11.60 2.32
C TRP A 18 11.12 -11.96 3.80
N TYR A 19 12.24 -12.49 4.28
CA TYR A 19 12.42 -12.76 5.70
C TYR A 19 12.52 -11.44 6.49
N ALA A 20 11.64 -11.28 7.49
CA ALA A 20 11.45 -10.02 8.21
C ALA A 20 12.63 -9.67 9.15
N SER A 21 13.27 -10.67 9.75
CA SER A 21 14.33 -10.47 10.75
C SER A 21 15.74 -10.56 10.12
N LYS A 22 16.05 -9.67 9.18
CA LYS A 22 17.35 -9.68 8.48
C LYS A 22 18.55 -9.74 9.43
N GLY A 23 19.49 -10.63 9.14
CA GLY A 23 20.70 -10.81 9.93
C GLY A 23 20.55 -11.73 11.15
N SER A 24 19.37 -12.33 11.37
CA SER A 24 19.18 -13.44 12.32
C SER A 24 18.88 -14.76 11.60
N VAL A 25 19.02 -15.87 12.31
CA VAL A 25 18.52 -17.18 11.88
C VAL A 25 17.19 -17.41 12.61
N PRO A 26 16.09 -17.72 11.90
CA PRO A 26 14.80 -17.96 12.53
C PRO A 26 14.86 -19.23 13.37
N ARG A 27 13.92 -19.37 14.30
CA ARG A 27 13.66 -20.62 15.02
C ARG A 27 12.31 -21.15 14.60
N LEU A 28 12.31 -22.10 13.67
CA LEU A 28 11.09 -22.51 12.99
C LEU A 28 10.39 -23.66 13.71
N ARG A 29 9.07 -23.57 13.76
CA ARG A 29 8.18 -24.69 14.07
C ARG A 29 7.15 -24.83 12.96
N THR A 30 7.08 -26.01 12.36
CA THR A 30 6.00 -26.31 11.41
C THR A 30 4.63 -26.33 12.10
N ILE A 31 3.70 -25.57 11.54
CA ILE A 31 2.32 -25.44 11.99
C ILE A 31 1.38 -26.29 11.13
N SER A 32 1.61 -26.32 9.82
CA SER A 32 0.84 -27.12 8.85
C SER A 32 1.69 -27.47 7.63
N THR A 33 1.36 -28.57 6.97
CA THR A 33 1.91 -29.02 5.68
C THR A 33 0.81 -29.34 4.67
N GLU A 34 -0.41 -28.87 4.93
CA GLU A 34 -1.58 -29.15 4.08
C GLU A 34 -1.43 -28.51 2.69
N ASP A 35 -2.11 -29.10 1.70
CA ASP A 35 -2.17 -28.60 0.32
C ASP A 35 -0.81 -28.28 -0.33
N GLY A 36 0.22 -29.06 0.00
CA GLY A 36 1.56 -28.90 -0.57
C GLY A 36 2.24 -27.58 -0.19
N THR A 37 1.74 -26.89 0.84
CA THR A 37 2.31 -25.63 1.34
C THR A 37 2.66 -25.78 2.82
N ARG A 38 3.91 -25.47 3.17
CA ARG A 38 4.35 -25.52 4.56
C ARG A 38 4.15 -24.18 5.23
N LEU A 39 3.43 -24.17 6.35
CA LEU A 39 3.31 -23.01 7.22
C LEU A 39 4.26 -23.17 8.41
N VAL A 40 5.16 -22.21 8.60
CA VAL A 40 6.19 -22.25 9.64
C VAL A 40 6.18 -21.00 10.49
N LEU A 41 6.16 -21.17 11.81
CA LEU A 41 6.22 -20.07 12.76
C LEU A 41 7.67 -19.84 13.17
N ASP A 42 8.16 -18.62 13.00
CA ASP A 42 9.41 -18.16 13.63
C ASP A 42 9.12 -17.71 15.06
N GLU A 43 9.58 -18.50 16.04
CA GLU A 43 9.36 -18.26 17.47
C GLU A 43 10.40 -17.33 18.10
N ALA A 44 11.47 -16.97 17.38
CA ALA A 44 12.55 -16.12 17.88
C ALA A 44 12.98 -15.04 16.88
N PRO A 45 12.05 -14.23 16.34
CA PRO A 45 12.42 -13.15 15.46
C PRO A 45 13.24 -12.10 16.22
N ALA A 46 14.07 -11.34 15.48
CA ALA A 46 14.91 -10.32 16.11
C ALA A 46 14.02 -9.29 16.83
N ALA A 47 14.28 -9.07 18.13
CA ALA A 47 13.49 -8.14 18.93
C ALA A 47 13.45 -6.75 18.29
N PRO A 48 12.31 -6.04 18.33
CA PRO A 48 11.13 -6.28 19.15
C PRO A 48 9.96 -6.98 18.39
N ALA A 49 10.21 -8.09 17.71
CA ALA A 49 9.17 -8.79 16.94
C ALA A 49 8.44 -9.87 17.77
N ALA A 50 7.10 -9.92 17.64
CA ALA A 50 6.29 -11.08 18.01
C ALA A 50 6.53 -12.23 17.00
N PRO A 51 6.21 -13.49 17.35
CA PRO A 51 6.36 -14.61 16.42
C PRO A 51 5.74 -14.34 15.04
N VAL A 52 6.45 -14.68 13.98
CA VAL A 52 6.06 -14.38 12.59
C VAL A 52 5.74 -15.69 11.87
N LEU A 53 4.53 -15.78 11.32
CA LEU A 53 4.12 -16.94 10.54
C LEU A 53 4.49 -16.74 9.07
N TYR A 54 5.17 -17.72 8.49
CA TYR A 54 5.56 -17.73 7.09
C TYR A 54 4.86 -18.84 6.31
N GLN A 55 4.46 -18.51 5.08
CA GLN A 55 4.11 -19.47 4.05
C GLN A 55 5.36 -19.82 3.22
N SER A 56 5.74 -21.09 3.24
CA SER A 56 6.96 -21.60 2.61
C SER A 56 6.67 -22.80 1.71
N PRO A 57 6.17 -22.58 0.48
CA PRO A 57 6.06 -23.63 -0.52
C PRO A 57 7.47 -24.03 -0.99
N VAL A 58 7.95 -25.18 -0.49
CA VAL A 58 9.29 -25.69 -0.78
C VAL A 58 9.26 -27.14 -1.22
N THR A 59 10.15 -27.49 -2.12
CA THR A 59 10.40 -28.87 -2.55
C THR A 59 11.83 -29.28 -2.17
N GLY A 60 11.97 -30.52 -1.69
CA GLY A 60 13.26 -31.14 -1.44
C GLY A 60 13.83 -31.73 -2.72
N GLY A 61 15.08 -31.38 -3.03
CA GLY A 61 15.86 -31.90 -4.14
C GLY A 61 16.96 -32.88 -3.70
N PRO A 62 17.76 -33.37 -4.65
CA PRO A 62 18.93 -34.21 -4.36
C PRO A 62 19.87 -33.54 -3.35
N GLU A 63 20.54 -34.34 -2.52
CA GLU A 63 21.54 -33.87 -1.54
C GLU A 63 21.00 -32.86 -0.51
N GLY A 64 19.69 -32.83 -0.26
CA GLY A 64 19.07 -31.94 0.72
C GLY A 64 18.90 -30.49 0.23
N THR A 65 19.02 -30.26 -1.08
CA THR A 65 18.75 -28.95 -1.69
C THR A 65 17.29 -28.55 -1.48
N ILE A 66 17.04 -27.29 -1.12
CA ILE A 66 15.70 -26.74 -0.94
C ILE A 66 15.41 -25.77 -2.08
N THR A 67 14.36 -26.06 -2.83
CA THR A 67 13.90 -25.21 -3.93
C THR A 67 12.58 -24.55 -3.58
N ASP A 68 12.41 -23.31 -4.01
CA ASP A 68 11.15 -22.59 -3.87
C ASP A 68 10.16 -23.10 -4.92
N ALA A 69 9.04 -23.68 -4.48
CA ALA A 69 8.07 -24.27 -5.41
C ALA A 69 7.38 -23.21 -6.29
N THR A 70 7.42 -21.92 -5.90
CA THR A 70 6.92 -20.82 -6.74
C THR A 70 7.68 -20.65 -8.07
N THR A 71 8.84 -21.30 -8.21
CA THR A 71 9.59 -21.35 -9.48
C THR A 71 9.13 -22.48 -10.41
N ASP A 72 8.30 -23.40 -9.93
CA ASP A 72 7.74 -24.51 -10.70
C ASP A 72 6.38 -24.13 -11.32
N THR A 73 6.28 -24.20 -12.64
CA THR A 73 5.04 -23.90 -13.37
C THR A 73 3.91 -24.86 -13.01
N ALA A 74 4.19 -26.13 -12.70
CA ALA A 74 3.15 -27.09 -12.31
C ALA A 74 2.54 -26.73 -10.95
N TRP A 75 3.38 -26.30 -9.99
CA TRP A 75 2.90 -25.84 -8.69
C TRP A 75 2.04 -24.56 -8.82
N ILE A 76 2.45 -23.64 -9.70
CA ILE A 76 1.69 -22.42 -9.97
C ILE A 76 0.35 -22.71 -10.67
N ALA A 77 0.31 -23.70 -11.58
CA ALA A 77 -0.93 -24.15 -12.20
C ALA A 77 -1.91 -24.73 -11.18
N GLU A 78 -1.42 -25.51 -10.21
CA GLU A 78 -2.24 -26.03 -9.10
C GLU A 78 -2.74 -24.90 -8.20
N LEU A 79 -1.88 -23.93 -7.85
CA LEU A 79 -2.28 -22.75 -7.09
C LEU A 79 -3.39 -21.97 -7.82
N ALA A 80 -3.26 -21.76 -9.13
CA ALA A 80 -4.28 -21.09 -9.93
C ALA A 80 -5.61 -21.87 -9.91
N SER A 81 -5.57 -23.20 -10.03
CA SER A 81 -6.78 -24.05 -9.93
C SER A 81 -7.45 -23.93 -8.56
N ARG A 82 -6.68 -23.78 -7.49
CA ARG A 82 -7.23 -23.58 -6.13
C ARG A 82 -7.87 -22.20 -5.97
N ILE A 83 -7.28 -21.16 -6.56
CA ILE A 83 -7.89 -19.82 -6.60
C ILE A 83 -9.19 -19.86 -7.43
N ASP A 84 -9.21 -20.55 -8.56
CA ASP A 84 -10.42 -20.72 -9.40
C ASP A 84 -11.54 -21.48 -8.69
N ALA A 85 -11.18 -22.42 -7.80
CA ALA A 85 -12.13 -23.19 -7.01
C ALA A 85 -12.64 -22.46 -5.76
N ASP A 86 -12.02 -21.33 -5.37
CA ASP A 86 -12.46 -20.53 -4.23
C ASP A 86 -13.84 -19.90 -4.53
N PRO A 87 -14.84 -20.01 -3.63
CA PRO A 87 -16.18 -19.45 -3.85
C PRO A 87 -16.21 -17.95 -4.12
N ASP A 88 -15.22 -17.20 -3.63
CA ASP A 88 -15.11 -15.75 -3.79
C ASP A 88 -14.34 -15.36 -5.08
N SER A 89 -13.97 -16.34 -5.91
CA SER A 89 -13.35 -16.09 -7.21
C SER A 89 -14.30 -15.33 -8.13
N LEU A 90 -13.83 -14.21 -8.68
CA LEU A 90 -14.64 -13.34 -9.55
C LEU A 90 -14.65 -13.84 -10.99
N ARG A 91 -13.56 -14.46 -11.44
CA ARG A 91 -13.42 -15.02 -12.78
C ARG A 91 -12.26 -16.03 -12.85
N PRO A 92 -12.35 -17.04 -13.74
CA PRO A 92 -11.32 -18.07 -13.82
C PRO A 92 -10.02 -17.52 -14.40
N ILE A 93 -8.90 -17.89 -13.78
CA ILE A 93 -7.54 -17.77 -14.31
C ILE A 93 -7.38 -18.75 -15.49
N GLY A 94 -7.93 -19.96 -15.34
CA GLY A 94 -7.83 -21.02 -16.34
C GLY A 94 -6.45 -21.68 -16.39
N GLN A 95 -6.18 -22.38 -17.50
CA GLN A 95 -4.96 -23.19 -17.61
C GLN A 95 -3.71 -22.30 -17.75
N VAL A 96 -2.81 -22.39 -16.76
CA VAL A 96 -1.47 -21.78 -16.83
C VAL A 96 -0.57 -22.59 -17.76
N THR A 97 0.07 -21.91 -18.71
CA THR A 97 0.96 -22.52 -19.72
C THR A 97 2.43 -22.21 -19.48
N ALA A 98 2.73 -21.07 -18.86
CA ALA A 98 4.06 -20.69 -18.42
C ALA A 98 3.96 -19.81 -17.17
N ALA A 99 4.94 -19.90 -16.28
CA ALA A 99 5.03 -19.09 -15.07
C ALA A 99 6.46 -18.58 -14.87
N ARG A 100 6.61 -17.31 -14.45
CA ARG A 100 7.90 -16.70 -14.14
C ARG A 100 7.83 -15.84 -12.90
N VAL A 101 8.73 -16.07 -11.96
CA VAL A 101 8.85 -15.24 -10.75
C VAL A 101 9.36 -13.85 -11.13
N LEU A 102 8.70 -12.81 -10.62
CA LEU A 102 9.16 -11.44 -10.75
C LEU A 102 10.34 -11.20 -9.79
N THR A 103 11.45 -10.69 -10.31
CA THR A 103 12.65 -10.43 -9.51
C THR A 103 12.59 -9.02 -8.91
N GLY A 104 13.19 -8.84 -7.72
CA GLY A 104 13.31 -7.53 -7.08
C GLY A 104 12.30 -7.24 -5.97
N GLU A 105 11.27 -8.07 -5.81
CA GLU A 105 10.31 -7.93 -4.71
C GLU A 105 10.94 -8.22 -3.34
N GLN A 106 10.41 -7.51 -2.32
CA GLN A 106 10.96 -7.54 -0.97
C GLN A 106 10.07 -8.27 0.03
N SER A 107 8.74 -8.21 -0.06
CA SER A 107 7.83 -8.75 0.98
C SER A 107 7.13 -10.05 0.61
N ASN A 108 6.87 -10.26 -0.69
CA ASN A 108 6.09 -11.39 -1.20
C ASN A 108 6.79 -12.03 -2.40
N THR A 109 6.17 -13.05 -3.00
CA THR A 109 6.61 -13.61 -4.28
C THR A 109 5.50 -13.50 -5.31
N SER A 110 5.69 -12.66 -6.32
CA SER A 110 4.77 -12.51 -7.43
C SER A 110 5.24 -13.30 -8.63
N VAL A 111 4.29 -14.00 -9.25
CA VAL A 111 4.54 -14.88 -10.39
C VAL A 111 3.66 -14.44 -11.53
N ILE A 112 4.28 -14.14 -12.67
CA ILE A 112 3.56 -13.76 -13.88
C ILE A 112 3.30 -15.03 -14.69
N CYS A 113 2.05 -15.23 -15.04
CA CYS A 113 1.51 -16.43 -15.66
C CYS A 113 0.95 -16.08 -17.04
N ASP A 114 1.36 -16.85 -18.04
CA ASP A 114 0.73 -16.87 -19.35
C ASP A 114 -0.34 -17.97 -19.36
N THR A 115 -1.58 -17.62 -19.69
CA THR A 115 -2.71 -18.55 -19.67
C THR A 115 -3.06 -19.04 -21.08
N ALA A 116 -3.75 -20.18 -21.17
CA ALA A 116 -4.21 -20.74 -22.45
C ALA A 116 -5.24 -19.83 -23.17
N SER A 117 -5.90 -18.92 -22.45
CA SER A 117 -6.79 -17.91 -23.05
C SER A 117 -6.03 -16.76 -23.71
N GLY A 118 -4.71 -16.65 -23.46
CA GLY A 118 -3.87 -15.53 -23.89
C GLY A 118 -3.87 -14.35 -22.91
N GLU A 119 -4.65 -14.42 -21.83
CA GLU A 119 -4.59 -13.44 -20.74
C GLU A 119 -3.30 -13.63 -19.93
N ARG A 120 -2.76 -12.53 -19.39
CA ARG A 120 -1.61 -12.55 -18.49
C ARG A 120 -2.06 -12.20 -17.07
N VAL A 121 -1.69 -13.05 -16.13
CA VAL A 121 -2.09 -12.97 -14.73
C VAL A 121 -0.85 -12.80 -13.87
N ILE A 122 -0.91 -11.97 -12.84
CA ILE A 122 0.10 -11.92 -11.79
C ILE A 122 -0.51 -12.51 -10.52
N ILE A 123 0.14 -13.54 -9.98
CA ILE A 123 -0.26 -14.21 -8.74
C ILE A 123 0.75 -13.84 -7.66
N LYS A 124 0.32 -13.07 -6.66
CA LYS A 124 1.07 -12.70 -5.47
C LYS A 124 0.90 -13.78 -4.42
N VAL A 125 1.97 -14.48 -4.08
CA VAL A 125 2.04 -15.46 -3.00
C VAL A 125 2.52 -14.75 -1.74
N PHE A 126 1.64 -14.65 -0.74
CA PHE A 126 1.97 -13.98 0.52
C PHE A 126 2.98 -14.80 1.31
N ARG A 127 4.09 -14.18 1.72
CA ARG A 127 5.15 -14.89 2.47
C ARG A 127 4.98 -14.77 3.97
N VAL A 128 4.62 -13.59 4.44
CA VAL A 128 4.22 -13.37 5.83
C VAL A 128 2.71 -13.47 5.91
N LEU A 129 2.21 -14.34 6.79
CA LEU A 129 0.78 -14.53 7.01
C LEU A 129 0.33 -13.83 8.28
N HIS A 130 -0.85 -13.22 8.20
CA HIS A 130 -1.51 -12.58 9.31
C HIS A 130 -2.94 -13.10 9.42
N HIS A 131 -3.45 -13.15 10.65
CA HIS A 131 -4.86 -13.42 10.89
C HIS A 131 -5.72 -12.25 10.39
N GLY A 132 -6.79 -12.56 9.67
CA GLY A 132 -7.78 -11.62 9.17
C GLY A 132 -7.65 -11.31 7.67
N ASP A 133 -8.47 -10.37 7.22
CA ASP A 133 -8.49 -9.91 5.84
C ASP A 133 -7.28 -9.04 5.51
N ASN A 134 -6.73 -9.23 4.31
CA ASN A 134 -5.71 -8.35 3.76
C ASN A 134 -6.41 -7.19 3.03
N PRO A 135 -6.16 -5.93 3.41
CA PRO A 135 -6.77 -4.77 2.77
C PRO A 135 -6.44 -4.68 1.27
N ASP A 136 -5.27 -5.13 0.83
CA ASP A 136 -4.89 -5.17 -0.59
C ASP A 136 -5.82 -6.07 -1.39
N VAL A 137 -6.14 -7.25 -0.84
CA VAL A 137 -7.02 -8.23 -1.45
C VAL A 137 -8.46 -7.76 -1.42
N THR A 138 -8.98 -7.43 -0.24
CA THR A 138 -10.40 -7.09 -0.05
C THR A 138 -10.81 -5.80 -0.75
N THR A 139 -9.95 -4.78 -0.77
CA THR A 139 -10.25 -3.49 -1.41
C THR A 139 -10.27 -3.65 -2.94
N GLN A 140 -9.29 -4.36 -3.50
CA GLN A 140 -9.23 -4.59 -4.95
C GLN A 140 -10.34 -5.55 -5.43
N LEU A 141 -10.67 -6.59 -4.65
CA LEU A 141 -11.83 -7.45 -4.92
C LEU A 141 -13.12 -6.63 -4.99
N ALA A 142 -13.37 -5.75 -4.00
CA ALA A 142 -14.58 -4.92 -3.98
C ALA A 142 -14.66 -3.97 -5.19
N LEU A 143 -13.54 -3.33 -5.56
CA LEU A 143 -13.47 -2.46 -6.74
C LEU A 143 -13.69 -3.23 -8.04
N SER A 144 -13.04 -4.39 -8.20
CA SER A 144 -13.16 -5.22 -9.40
C SER A 144 -14.55 -5.84 -9.52
N ALA A 145 -15.15 -6.31 -8.42
CA ALA A 145 -16.52 -6.84 -8.39
C ALA A 145 -17.56 -5.75 -8.73
N ALA A 146 -17.29 -4.50 -8.36
CA ALA A 146 -18.11 -3.34 -8.75
C ALA A 146 -17.87 -2.90 -10.22
N GLY A 147 -16.99 -3.56 -10.96
CA GLY A 147 -16.71 -3.27 -12.37
C GLY A 147 -15.77 -2.08 -12.60
N SER A 148 -15.02 -1.65 -11.59
CA SER A 148 -14.07 -0.54 -11.72
C SER A 148 -12.91 -0.90 -12.66
N SER A 149 -12.63 -0.04 -13.63
CA SER A 149 -11.43 -0.15 -14.47
C SER A 149 -10.20 0.53 -13.86
N ARG A 150 -10.34 1.11 -12.66
CA ARG A 150 -9.29 1.86 -11.95
C ARG A 150 -8.36 0.99 -11.13
N VAL A 151 -8.56 -0.33 -11.13
CA VAL A 151 -7.63 -1.32 -10.57
C VAL A 151 -7.32 -2.38 -11.63
N PRO A 152 -6.24 -3.18 -11.48
CA PRO A 152 -6.10 -4.41 -12.23
C PRO A 152 -7.34 -5.29 -12.04
N GLN A 153 -7.81 -5.96 -13.09
CA GLN A 153 -8.95 -6.85 -12.93
C GLN A 153 -8.55 -8.01 -12.01
N VAL A 154 -9.33 -8.26 -10.97
CA VAL A 154 -9.07 -9.34 -10.02
C VAL A 154 -9.67 -10.64 -10.54
N TYR A 155 -8.88 -11.71 -10.47
CA TYR A 155 -9.36 -13.07 -10.73
C TYR A 155 -9.93 -13.68 -9.46
N GLY A 156 -9.15 -13.65 -8.38
CA GLY A 156 -9.58 -14.17 -7.08
C GLY A 156 -8.45 -14.14 -6.06
N ALA A 157 -8.74 -14.66 -4.87
CA ALA A 157 -7.77 -14.87 -3.81
C ALA A 157 -7.95 -16.27 -3.22
N LEU A 158 -6.85 -16.85 -2.73
CA LEU A 158 -6.91 -18.09 -1.97
C LEU A 158 -6.92 -17.76 -0.48
N ARG A 159 -7.95 -18.23 0.24
CA ARG A 159 -7.98 -18.18 1.72
C ARG A 159 -7.48 -19.50 2.31
N GLY A 160 -6.89 -19.41 3.50
CA GLY A 160 -6.46 -20.57 4.27
C GLY A 160 -6.74 -20.40 5.75
N SER A 161 -6.64 -21.51 6.48
CA SER A 161 -6.74 -21.56 7.94
C SER A 161 -5.56 -22.31 8.54
N TRP A 162 -5.15 -21.93 9.75
CA TRP A 162 -4.08 -22.60 10.48
C TRP A 162 -4.32 -22.55 12.00
N PRO A 163 -3.78 -23.49 12.77
CA PRO A 163 -3.81 -23.44 14.23
C PRO A 163 -3.13 -22.18 14.78
N ASP A 164 -3.82 -21.44 15.65
CA ASP A 164 -3.30 -20.29 16.38
C ASP A 164 -3.91 -20.27 17.80
N ALA A 165 -3.13 -20.70 18.80
CA ALA A 165 -3.57 -20.76 20.19
C ALA A 165 -3.84 -19.38 20.82
N GLY A 166 -3.42 -18.29 20.17
CA GLY A 166 -3.76 -16.93 20.56
C GLY A 166 -5.19 -16.52 20.19
N ARG A 167 -5.92 -17.34 19.41
CA ARG A 167 -7.31 -17.09 19.00
C ARG A 167 -8.30 -17.77 19.93
N PRO A 168 -9.49 -17.18 20.15
CA PRO A 168 -10.53 -17.76 21.02
C PRO A 168 -10.96 -19.18 20.63
N ASP A 169 -10.97 -19.49 19.34
CA ASP A 169 -11.32 -20.78 18.74
C ASP A 169 -10.09 -21.62 18.36
N GLY A 170 -8.88 -21.15 18.70
CA GLY A 170 -7.62 -21.82 18.39
C GLY A 170 -7.25 -21.83 16.90
N THR A 171 -7.97 -21.10 16.04
CA THR A 171 -7.77 -21.10 14.59
C THR A 171 -7.65 -19.69 14.05
N ALA A 172 -6.66 -19.45 13.21
CA ALA A 172 -6.54 -18.22 12.44
C ALA A 172 -6.85 -18.48 10.97
N THR A 173 -7.38 -17.47 10.29
CA THR A 173 -7.62 -17.48 8.84
C THR A 173 -6.96 -16.27 8.20
N GLY A 174 -6.64 -16.36 6.91
CA GLY A 174 -6.09 -15.23 6.15
C GLY A 174 -5.87 -15.58 4.67
N HIS A 175 -5.35 -14.64 3.90
CA HIS A 175 -5.07 -14.85 2.48
C HIS A 175 -3.69 -15.46 2.27
N LEU A 176 -3.63 -16.49 1.43
CA LEU A 176 -2.43 -17.22 1.04
C LEU A 176 -1.88 -16.74 -0.30
N ALA A 177 -2.76 -16.39 -1.23
CA ALA A 177 -2.41 -15.86 -2.54
C ALA A 177 -3.48 -14.92 -3.08
N PHE A 178 -3.10 -14.06 -4.03
CA PHE A 178 -3.98 -13.12 -4.70
C PHE A 178 -3.63 -13.05 -6.19
N ALA A 179 -4.64 -13.14 -7.06
CA ALA A 179 -4.46 -13.17 -8.51
C ALA A 179 -5.19 -12.02 -9.20
N GLN A 180 -4.47 -11.28 -10.03
CA GLN A 180 -5.00 -10.14 -10.77
C GLN A 180 -4.38 -10.04 -12.18
N GLU A 181 -4.95 -9.19 -13.01
CA GLU A 181 -4.43 -8.85 -14.33
C GLU A 181 -2.98 -8.35 -14.23
N PHE A 182 -2.10 -8.93 -15.05
CA PHE A 182 -0.76 -8.39 -15.21
C PHE A 182 -0.75 -7.30 -16.28
N LEU A 183 -0.33 -6.08 -15.90
CA LEU A 183 -0.25 -4.91 -16.77
C LEU A 183 1.21 -4.71 -17.23
N PRO A 184 1.58 -5.22 -18.42
CA PRO A 184 2.98 -5.29 -18.84
C PRO A 184 3.45 -3.97 -19.44
N GLY A 185 4.61 -3.50 -18.99
CA GLY A 185 5.28 -2.33 -19.58
C GLY A 185 4.59 -1.00 -19.28
N LEU A 186 3.68 -0.96 -18.31
CA LEU A 186 3.17 0.31 -17.81
C LEU A 186 4.19 0.97 -16.90
N GLU A 187 4.27 2.29 -17.00
CA GLU A 187 5.09 3.11 -16.11
C GLU A 187 4.27 3.54 -14.90
N ASP A 188 4.92 3.58 -13.74
CA ASP A 188 4.36 4.24 -12.58
C ASP A 188 4.22 5.75 -12.83
N ALA A 189 3.19 6.36 -12.23
CA ALA A 189 2.87 7.77 -12.42
C ALA A 189 3.98 8.68 -11.88
N TRP A 190 4.84 8.17 -10.99
CA TRP A 190 5.99 8.88 -10.46
C TRP A 190 7.04 9.11 -11.56
N ARG A 191 7.38 8.09 -12.35
CA ARG A 191 8.28 8.23 -13.51
C ARG A 191 7.70 9.16 -14.56
N VAL A 192 6.43 8.99 -14.91
CA VAL A 192 5.73 9.88 -15.86
C VAL A 192 5.80 11.33 -15.39
N ALA A 193 5.52 11.58 -14.11
CA ALA A 193 5.59 12.91 -13.50
C ALA A 193 7.02 13.49 -13.49
N LEU A 194 8.03 12.68 -13.13
CA LEU A 194 9.42 13.10 -13.15
C LEU A 194 9.90 13.49 -14.56
N ASP A 195 9.56 12.70 -15.57
CA ASP A 195 9.97 12.95 -16.94
C ASP A 195 9.29 14.19 -17.52
N ASP A 196 7.99 14.37 -17.26
CA ASP A 196 7.28 15.58 -17.66
C ASP A 196 7.82 16.83 -16.93
N ALA A 197 8.04 16.75 -15.61
CA ALA A 197 8.59 17.86 -14.85
C ALA A 197 10.03 18.22 -15.29
N ARG A 198 10.89 17.22 -15.53
CA ARG A 198 12.26 17.42 -16.04
C ARG A 198 12.26 18.03 -17.43
N GLY A 199 11.35 17.57 -18.29
CA GLY A 199 11.14 18.11 -19.64
C GLY A 199 10.42 19.46 -19.69
N ARG A 200 9.94 19.98 -18.55
CA ARG A 200 9.07 21.16 -18.44
C ARG A 200 7.77 21.01 -19.25
N ASN A 201 7.30 19.78 -19.40
CA ASN A 201 6.00 19.48 -20.02
C ASN A 201 4.88 19.74 -19.00
N PRO A 202 3.77 20.38 -19.41
CA PRO A 202 2.60 20.55 -18.54
C PRO A 202 2.01 19.20 -18.12
N PHE A 203 1.73 19.05 -16.82
CA PHE A 203 1.11 17.84 -16.26
C PHE A 203 -0.33 18.09 -15.75
N GLY A 204 -0.82 19.33 -15.80
CA GLY A 204 -2.12 19.71 -15.25
C GLY A 204 -3.28 18.83 -15.70
N ASP A 205 -3.42 18.55 -17.00
CA ASP A 205 -4.52 17.72 -17.51
C ASP A 205 -4.43 16.27 -17.03
N ARG A 206 -3.21 15.72 -16.93
CA ARG A 206 -2.95 14.39 -16.37
C ARG A 206 -3.28 14.33 -14.89
N ALA A 207 -2.94 15.38 -14.14
CA ALA A 207 -3.26 15.51 -12.72
C ALA A 207 -4.78 15.64 -12.49
N GLU A 208 -5.49 16.42 -13.31
CA GLU A 208 -6.95 16.52 -13.25
C GLU A 208 -7.62 15.16 -13.50
N GLN A 209 -7.17 14.42 -14.52
CA GLN A 209 -7.64 13.06 -14.78
C GLN A 209 -7.34 12.10 -13.62
N LEU A 210 -6.18 12.26 -12.95
CA LEU A 210 -5.81 11.48 -11.77
C LEU A 210 -6.74 11.78 -10.59
N GLY A 211 -7.07 13.05 -10.36
CA GLY A 211 -8.03 13.47 -9.34
C GLY A 211 -9.41 12.87 -9.58
N ALA A 212 -9.91 12.96 -10.81
CA ALA A 212 -11.19 12.38 -11.19
C ALA A 212 -11.20 10.84 -11.03
N ALA A 213 -10.09 10.17 -11.39
CA ALA A 213 -9.95 8.72 -11.23
C ALA A 213 -9.94 8.30 -9.75
N LEU A 214 -9.27 9.05 -8.86
CA LEU A 214 -9.30 8.78 -7.42
C LEU A 214 -10.70 8.99 -6.84
N ALA A 215 -11.40 10.03 -7.27
CA ALA A 215 -12.79 10.25 -6.86
C ALA A 215 -13.72 9.09 -7.27
N GLU A 216 -13.52 8.53 -8.46
CA GLU A 216 -14.23 7.33 -8.92
C GLU A 216 -13.94 6.11 -8.03
N VAL A 217 -12.68 5.88 -7.66
CA VAL A 217 -12.28 4.82 -6.71
C VAL A 217 -13.00 5.02 -5.38
N HIS A 218 -12.94 6.21 -4.78
CA HIS A 218 -13.56 6.49 -3.49
C HIS A 218 -15.08 6.32 -3.51
N ARG A 219 -15.79 6.80 -4.56
CA ARG A 219 -17.24 6.59 -4.69
C ARG A 219 -17.59 5.10 -4.83
N THR A 220 -16.79 4.36 -5.59
CA THR A 220 -16.99 2.92 -5.77
C THR A 220 -16.82 2.18 -4.44
N LEU A 221 -15.77 2.51 -3.67
CA LEU A 221 -15.54 1.93 -2.34
C LEU A 221 -16.66 2.26 -1.36
N ALA A 222 -17.12 3.52 -1.33
CA ALA A 222 -18.24 3.93 -0.48
C ALA A 222 -19.54 3.18 -0.78
N THR A 223 -19.71 2.77 -2.03
CA THR A 223 -20.88 2.02 -2.49
C THR A 223 -20.73 0.52 -2.21
N ALA A 224 -19.53 -0.03 -2.42
CA ALA A 224 -19.26 -1.46 -2.34
C ALA A 224 -18.96 -1.96 -0.92
N LEU A 225 -18.47 -1.09 -0.04
CA LEU A 225 -18.06 -1.41 1.33
C LEU A 225 -18.74 -0.46 2.33
N PRO A 226 -18.88 -0.87 3.61
CA PRO A 226 -19.54 -0.04 4.62
C PRO A 226 -18.85 1.33 4.82
N THR A 227 -19.66 2.39 4.89
CA THR A 227 -19.25 3.68 5.45
C THR A 227 -19.65 3.76 6.93
N VAL A 228 -18.96 4.61 7.68
CA VAL A 228 -19.29 4.90 9.08
C VAL A 228 -19.33 6.40 9.31
N PRO A 229 -20.24 6.90 10.16
CA PRO A 229 -20.23 8.30 10.53
C PRO A 229 -18.91 8.64 11.24
N ALA A 230 -18.36 9.80 10.94
CA ALA A 230 -17.31 10.37 11.78
C ALA A 230 -17.95 10.89 13.07
N ASP A 231 -18.23 10.02 14.04
CA ASP A 231 -18.71 10.44 15.37
C ASP A 231 -17.61 11.19 16.17
N PRO A 232 -17.95 11.89 17.27
CA PRO A 232 -16.96 12.63 18.06
C PRO A 232 -15.79 11.76 18.53
N ASP A 233 -16.03 10.54 18.99
CA ASP A 233 -14.98 9.64 19.51
C ASP A 233 -13.95 9.30 18.44
N ARG A 234 -14.38 9.03 17.20
CA ARG A 234 -13.50 8.77 16.06
C ARG A 234 -12.68 9.99 15.67
N ARG A 235 -13.31 11.17 15.63
CA ARG A 235 -12.61 12.43 15.31
C ARG A 235 -11.55 12.74 16.38
N ASP A 236 -11.93 12.63 17.65
CA ASP A 236 -11.04 12.89 18.79
C ASP A 236 -9.86 11.90 18.78
N THR A 237 -10.11 10.62 18.48
CA THR A 237 -9.05 9.62 18.33
C THR A 237 -8.08 9.99 17.21
N ALA A 238 -8.58 10.35 16.02
CA ALA A 238 -7.74 10.72 14.89
C ALA A 238 -6.90 11.99 15.19
N VAL A 239 -7.50 13.02 15.77
CA VAL A 239 -6.81 14.25 16.16
C VAL A 239 -5.78 14.00 17.27
N ALA A 240 -6.08 13.12 18.23
CA ALA A 240 -5.12 12.69 19.24
C ALA A 240 -3.90 12.01 18.62
N THR A 241 -4.11 11.10 17.65
CA THR A 241 -3.01 10.46 16.91
C THR A 241 -2.14 11.49 16.17
N MET A 242 -2.75 12.51 15.55
CA MET A 242 -1.99 13.61 14.91
C MET A 242 -1.13 14.38 15.92
N HIS A 243 -1.66 14.63 17.13
CA HIS A 243 -0.92 15.26 18.21
C HIS A 243 0.24 14.40 18.72
N GLU A 244 0.05 13.09 18.89
CA GLU A 244 1.10 12.16 19.31
C GLU A 244 2.25 12.07 18.28
N ARG A 245 1.91 12.07 17.00
CA ARG A 245 2.90 12.15 15.90
C ARG A 245 3.68 13.46 15.95
N LEU A 246 2.99 14.58 16.14
CA LEU A 246 3.64 15.89 16.31
C LEU A 246 4.57 15.91 17.53
N ASP A 247 4.14 15.37 18.67
CA ASP A 247 4.95 15.31 19.90
C ASP A 247 6.21 14.45 19.72
N THR A 248 6.12 13.40 18.92
CA THR A 248 7.27 12.58 18.55
C THR A 248 8.20 13.36 17.61
N ALA A 249 7.65 13.97 16.55
CA ALA A 249 8.42 14.73 15.59
C ALA A 249 9.14 15.94 16.21
N ALA A 250 8.47 16.70 17.09
CA ALA A 250 9.03 17.86 17.76
C ALA A 250 10.19 17.50 18.73
N ARG A 251 10.20 16.27 19.28
CA ARG A 251 11.32 15.78 20.10
C ARG A 251 12.54 15.41 19.26
N GLU A 252 12.32 14.97 18.03
CA GLU A 252 13.38 14.45 17.15
C GLU A 252 13.95 15.51 16.21
N VAL A 253 13.12 16.46 15.76
CA VAL A 253 13.49 17.45 14.74
C VAL A 253 13.17 18.86 15.24
N PRO A 254 14.19 19.66 15.64
CA PRO A 254 14.00 21.01 16.20
C PRO A 254 13.17 21.95 15.33
N ALA A 255 13.30 21.88 14.00
CA ALA A 255 12.52 22.70 13.07
C ALA A 255 11.00 22.44 13.17
N VAL A 256 10.58 21.23 13.54
CA VAL A 256 9.15 20.93 13.80
C VAL A 256 8.71 21.54 15.12
N ALA A 257 9.57 21.53 16.14
CA ALA A 257 9.27 22.13 17.44
C ALA A 257 8.98 23.64 17.33
N GLU A 258 9.69 24.36 16.45
CA GLU A 258 9.46 25.78 16.17
C GLU A 258 8.05 26.05 15.62
N HIS A 259 7.48 25.10 14.86
CA HIS A 259 6.15 25.21 14.29
C HIS A 259 5.04 24.55 15.14
N ALA A 260 5.38 23.85 16.22
CA ALA A 260 4.44 22.99 16.94
C ALA A 260 3.15 23.69 17.39
N ALA A 261 3.24 24.92 17.91
CA ALA A 261 2.06 25.69 18.32
C ALA A 261 1.12 25.99 17.14
N ALA A 262 1.68 26.36 15.98
CA ALA A 262 0.90 26.64 14.77
C ALA A 262 0.30 25.36 14.18
N ILE A 263 1.03 24.25 14.21
CA ILE A 263 0.51 22.93 13.80
C ILE A 263 -0.69 22.53 14.68
N ARG A 264 -0.58 22.68 16.01
CA ARG A 264 -1.71 22.40 16.91
C ARG A 264 -2.94 23.26 16.63
N ALA A 265 -2.75 24.51 16.23
CA ALA A 265 -3.86 25.38 15.85
C ALA A 265 -4.60 24.86 14.60
N VAL A 266 -3.87 24.31 13.62
CA VAL A 266 -4.47 23.64 12.45
C VAL A 266 -5.29 22.43 12.87
N TYR A 267 -4.73 21.54 13.71
CA TYR A 267 -5.45 20.36 14.18
C TYR A 267 -6.70 20.72 15.01
N ALA A 268 -6.62 21.77 15.83
CA ALA A 268 -7.75 22.26 16.60
C ALA A 268 -8.89 22.77 15.70
N ARG A 269 -8.59 23.47 14.60
CA ARG A 269 -9.63 23.88 13.63
C ARG A 269 -10.23 22.67 12.94
N ALA A 270 -9.41 21.73 12.48
CA ALA A 270 -9.89 20.48 11.87
C ALA A 270 -10.83 19.68 12.79
N ALA A 271 -10.61 19.71 14.12
CA ALA A 271 -11.48 19.05 15.08
C ALA A 271 -12.89 19.67 15.18
N THR A 272 -13.04 20.95 14.83
CA THR A 272 -14.31 21.70 14.99
C THR A 272 -15.16 21.73 13.72
N VAL A 273 -14.60 21.44 12.56
CA VAL A 273 -15.33 21.38 11.29
C VAL A 273 -16.06 20.03 11.12
N PRO A 274 -17.15 19.97 10.34
CA PRO A 274 -17.78 18.70 9.98
C PRO A 274 -16.84 17.81 9.15
N TRP A 275 -16.73 16.54 9.56
CA TRP A 275 -16.01 15.52 8.79
C TRP A 275 -17.00 14.76 7.90
N PRO A 276 -16.62 14.39 6.67
CA PRO A 276 -17.41 13.47 5.86
C PRO A 276 -17.48 12.09 6.53
N GLU A 277 -18.34 11.21 6.01
CA GLU A 277 -18.32 9.81 6.43
C GLU A 277 -16.94 9.17 6.17
N LEU A 278 -16.55 8.30 7.09
CA LEU A 278 -15.34 7.51 6.95
C LEU A 278 -15.66 6.27 6.13
N GLN A 279 -14.72 5.85 5.30
CA GLN A 279 -14.88 4.72 4.39
C GLN A 279 -13.56 3.98 4.21
N ARG A 280 -13.59 2.85 3.49
CA ARG A 280 -12.35 2.26 2.98
C ARG A 280 -11.65 3.27 2.05
N ILE A 281 -10.35 3.46 2.29
CA ILE A 281 -9.45 4.26 1.47
C ILE A 281 -8.24 3.41 1.07
N HIS A 282 -7.38 3.94 0.21
CA HIS A 282 -6.09 3.31 -0.12
C HIS A 282 -5.14 3.36 1.09
N GLY A 283 -5.10 4.48 1.81
CA GLY A 283 -4.40 4.62 3.08
C GLY A 283 -2.89 4.86 2.98
N ASP A 284 -2.28 4.69 1.81
CA ASP A 284 -0.87 5.05 1.54
C ASP A 284 -0.69 5.50 0.07
N LEU A 285 -1.62 6.32 -0.41
CA LEU A 285 -1.62 6.72 -1.80
C LEU A 285 -0.48 7.71 -2.13
N HIS A 286 0.29 7.40 -3.17
CA HIS A 286 1.26 8.30 -3.81
C HIS A 286 1.44 7.91 -5.29
N LEU A 287 2.18 8.70 -6.08
CA LEU A 287 2.35 8.47 -7.53
C LEU A 287 3.01 7.11 -7.88
N GLY A 288 3.74 6.52 -6.93
CA GLY A 288 4.33 5.19 -7.11
C GLY A 288 3.30 4.05 -7.06
N GLN A 289 2.10 4.30 -6.54
CA GLN A 289 1.00 3.34 -6.44
C GLN A 289 -0.03 3.49 -7.56
N VAL A 290 0.34 4.19 -8.63
CA VAL A 290 -0.54 4.43 -9.76
C VAL A 290 0.22 4.12 -11.04
N LEU A 291 -0.37 3.34 -11.95
CA LEU A 291 0.16 3.09 -13.28
C LEU A 291 -0.55 3.94 -14.33
N ALA A 292 0.21 4.39 -15.34
CA ALA A 292 -0.32 5.04 -16.52
C ALA A 292 -0.69 3.99 -17.58
N ALA A 293 -1.96 3.58 -17.64
CA ALA A 293 -2.45 2.71 -18.70
C ALA A 293 -2.83 3.51 -19.96
N PRO A 294 -2.58 2.97 -21.16
CA PRO A 294 -2.90 3.66 -22.41
C PRO A 294 -4.41 3.73 -22.67
N GLY A 295 -4.78 4.60 -23.61
CA GLY A 295 -6.15 4.73 -24.09
C GLY A 295 -7.12 5.25 -23.03
N SER A 296 -8.36 4.76 -23.06
CA SER A 296 -9.42 5.23 -22.16
C SER A 296 -9.29 4.72 -20.73
N ARG A 297 -8.40 3.76 -20.45
CA ARG A 297 -8.21 3.22 -19.09
C ARG A 297 -7.54 4.23 -18.17
N GLY A 298 -6.58 5.01 -18.68
CA GLY A 298 -5.91 6.07 -17.92
C GLY A 298 -5.22 5.56 -16.67
N TRP A 299 -5.49 6.17 -15.52
CA TRP A 299 -4.84 5.83 -14.25
C TRP A 299 -5.41 4.56 -13.60
N VAL A 300 -4.51 3.67 -13.18
CA VAL A 300 -4.82 2.42 -12.49
C VAL A 300 -4.09 2.38 -11.16
N PHE A 301 -4.81 2.21 -10.05
CA PHE A 301 -4.31 2.20 -8.68
C PHE A 301 -3.91 0.78 -8.26
N LEU A 302 -2.83 0.66 -7.50
CA LEU A 302 -2.25 -0.58 -6.99
C LEU A 302 -2.10 -0.54 -5.46
N ASP A 303 -1.67 -1.67 -4.88
CA ASP A 303 -1.17 -1.79 -3.50
C ASP A 303 -2.03 -1.10 -2.42
N PHE A 304 -3.26 -1.58 -2.25
CA PHE A 304 -4.18 -1.13 -1.21
C PHE A 304 -3.83 -1.70 0.17
N GLU A 305 -2.53 -1.96 0.43
CA GLU A 305 -2.05 -2.51 1.70
C GLU A 305 -2.22 -1.52 2.87
N GLY A 306 -2.30 -0.21 2.59
CA GLY A 306 -2.26 0.86 3.59
C GLY A 306 -0.87 1.09 4.18
N GLU A 307 -0.73 2.02 5.14
CA GLU A 307 0.59 2.41 5.69
C GLU A 307 1.37 1.21 6.24
N PRO A 308 2.59 0.92 5.72
CA PRO A 308 3.35 -0.28 6.09
C PRO A 308 3.67 -0.43 7.57
N LEU A 309 3.78 0.68 8.31
CA LEU A 309 4.10 0.66 9.74
C LEU A 309 2.89 0.39 10.65
N ARG A 310 1.67 0.41 10.12
CA ARG A 310 0.46 0.11 10.91
C ARG A 310 0.21 -1.40 10.98
N PRO A 311 -0.32 -1.93 12.10
CA PRO A 311 -0.81 -3.30 12.16
C PRO A 311 -1.91 -3.57 11.12
N LEU A 312 -1.97 -4.78 10.55
CA LEU A 312 -2.93 -5.12 9.48
C LEU A 312 -4.40 -4.82 9.85
N ALA A 313 -4.77 -5.13 11.10
CA ALA A 313 -6.13 -4.87 11.61
C ALA A 313 -6.51 -3.38 11.59
N GLU A 314 -5.51 -2.50 11.74
CA GLU A 314 -5.70 -1.06 11.68
C GLU A 314 -5.73 -0.51 10.26
N ARG A 315 -5.02 -1.15 9.32
CA ARG A 315 -5.01 -0.75 7.91
C ARG A 315 -6.38 -0.92 7.24
N SER A 316 -7.26 -1.69 7.86
CA SER A 316 -8.63 -1.91 7.41
C SER A 316 -9.68 -1.01 8.04
N VAL A 317 -9.29 -0.13 8.97
CA VAL A 317 -10.22 0.78 9.63
C VAL A 317 -10.66 1.88 8.64
N PRO A 318 -11.98 2.16 8.52
CA PRO A 318 -12.46 3.26 7.71
C PRO A 318 -11.85 4.60 8.13
N ASP A 319 -11.50 5.42 7.15
CA ASP A 319 -10.85 6.72 7.35
C ASP A 319 -11.44 7.75 6.36
N VAL A 320 -11.05 9.00 6.50
CA VAL A 320 -11.49 10.06 5.59
C VAL A 320 -10.68 10.05 4.31
N THR A 321 -11.39 10.16 3.19
CA THR A 321 -10.82 10.15 1.83
C THR A 321 -9.77 11.25 1.59
N LEU A 322 -9.82 12.35 2.35
CA LEU A 322 -8.85 13.43 2.27
C LEU A 322 -7.43 13.00 2.69
N ARG A 323 -7.27 11.87 3.38
CA ARG A 323 -5.96 11.30 3.70
C ARG A 323 -5.23 10.82 2.43
N ASP A 324 -5.94 10.19 1.50
CA ASP A 324 -5.39 9.79 0.20
C ASP A 324 -5.11 11.01 -0.69
N VAL A 325 -5.99 12.01 -0.67
CA VAL A 325 -5.79 13.29 -1.36
C VAL A 325 -4.52 13.97 -0.86
N ALA A 326 -4.34 14.08 0.46
CA ALA A 326 -3.12 14.60 1.08
C ALA A 326 -1.88 13.80 0.64
N GLY A 327 -1.97 12.47 0.60
CA GLY A 327 -0.90 11.59 0.10
C GLY A 327 -0.43 11.95 -1.30
N MET A 328 -1.37 12.10 -2.24
CA MET A 328 -1.05 12.46 -3.61
C MET A 328 -0.49 13.89 -3.74
N LEU A 329 -1.03 14.85 -2.99
CA LEU A 329 -0.53 16.23 -2.96
C LEU A 329 0.93 16.30 -2.51
N ARG A 330 1.29 15.56 -1.45
CA ARG A 330 2.67 15.42 -0.99
C ARG A 330 3.54 14.76 -2.07
N SER A 331 3.02 13.76 -2.78
CA SER A 331 3.76 13.09 -3.85
C SER A 331 4.19 14.05 -4.98
N PHE A 332 3.39 15.07 -5.33
CA PHE A 332 3.79 16.10 -6.29
C PHE A 332 4.92 16.99 -5.77
N ASP A 333 4.88 17.36 -4.49
CA ASP A 333 5.95 18.14 -3.85
C ASP A 333 7.26 17.34 -3.84
N TYR A 334 7.19 16.01 -3.68
CA TYR A 334 8.36 15.12 -3.78
C TYR A 334 8.92 15.03 -5.20
N VAL A 335 8.12 15.13 -6.27
CA VAL A 335 8.62 15.19 -7.65
C VAL A 335 9.51 16.43 -7.81
N ALA A 336 9.02 17.60 -7.40
CA ALA A 336 9.80 18.83 -7.46
C ALA A 336 11.04 18.77 -6.56
N GLY A 337 10.89 18.21 -5.36
CA GLY A 337 12.00 17.98 -4.44
C GLY A 337 13.08 17.07 -5.03
N ALA A 338 12.71 15.94 -5.64
CA ALA A 338 13.66 15.01 -6.25
C ALA A 338 14.47 15.68 -7.36
N LEU A 339 13.81 16.43 -8.25
CA LEU A 339 14.49 17.16 -9.33
C LEU A 339 15.39 18.29 -8.82
N ALA A 340 15.09 18.91 -7.67
CA ALA A 340 15.97 19.88 -7.05
C ALA A 340 17.25 19.24 -6.47
N HIS A 341 17.23 17.93 -6.19
CA HIS A 341 18.38 17.16 -5.69
C HIS A 341 19.14 16.42 -6.81
N ASP A 342 18.68 16.49 -8.06
CA ASP A 342 19.38 15.88 -9.19
C ASP A 342 20.74 16.58 -9.44
N PRO A 343 21.75 15.90 -10.03
CA PRO A 343 23.04 16.51 -10.37
C PRO A 343 22.93 17.74 -11.28
N GLU A 344 21.88 17.79 -12.09
CA GLU A 344 21.46 18.96 -12.87
C GLU A 344 20.09 19.42 -12.34
N PRO A 345 20.05 20.27 -11.31
CA PRO A 345 18.80 20.61 -10.63
C PRO A 345 17.78 21.30 -11.55
N VAL A 346 16.53 20.89 -11.45
CA VAL A 346 15.39 21.56 -12.10
C VAL A 346 14.45 22.11 -11.04
N ASP A 347 14.19 23.41 -11.07
CA ASP A 347 13.12 24.01 -10.30
C ASP A 347 11.77 23.67 -10.94
N ALA A 348 11.04 22.77 -10.29
CA ALA A 348 9.71 22.32 -10.68
C ALA A 348 8.63 22.77 -9.67
N GLY A 349 8.87 23.84 -8.90
CA GLY A 349 7.93 24.36 -7.91
C GLY A 349 6.59 24.80 -8.51
N GLU A 350 6.62 25.56 -9.61
CA GLU A 350 5.40 25.98 -10.34
C GLU A 350 4.67 24.78 -10.96
N TRP A 351 5.42 23.80 -11.48
CA TRP A 351 4.87 22.57 -12.03
C TRP A 351 4.12 21.77 -10.96
N ALA A 352 4.69 21.62 -9.77
CA ALA A 352 4.04 20.93 -8.66
C ALA A 352 2.80 21.69 -8.18
N ALA A 353 2.86 23.01 -8.12
CA ALA A 353 1.71 23.85 -7.74
C ALA A 353 0.54 23.70 -8.74
N ASP A 354 0.81 23.70 -10.05
CA ASP A 354 -0.20 23.46 -11.08
C ASP A 354 -0.78 22.04 -10.97
N ALA A 355 0.06 21.01 -10.89
CA ALA A 355 -0.38 19.62 -10.75
C ALA A 355 -1.29 19.43 -9.53
N ARG A 356 -0.91 20.00 -8.38
CA ARG A 356 -1.73 19.98 -7.16
C ARG A 356 -3.08 20.65 -7.35
N SER A 357 -3.11 21.83 -7.95
CA SER A 357 -4.35 22.58 -8.21
C SER A 357 -5.28 21.80 -9.15
N ARG A 358 -4.73 21.26 -10.23
CA ARG A 358 -5.50 20.54 -11.25
C ARG A 358 -6.00 19.19 -10.74
N PHE A 359 -5.19 18.49 -9.93
CA PHE A 359 -5.61 17.27 -9.21
C PHE A 359 -6.80 17.52 -8.28
N LEU A 360 -6.75 18.59 -7.46
CA LEU A 360 -7.87 18.95 -6.59
C LEU A 360 -9.13 19.27 -7.39
N ALA A 361 -9.01 20.01 -8.49
CA ALA A 361 -10.15 20.34 -9.35
C ALA A 361 -10.80 19.07 -9.93
N GLY A 362 -9.99 18.11 -10.39
CA GLY A 362 -10.48 16.82 -10.89
C GLY A 362 -11.16 15.99 -9.81
N TYR A 363 -10.60 15.96 -8.61
CA TYR A 363 -11.18 15.24 -7.47
C TYR A 363 -12.50 15.87 -6.99
N GLU A 364 -12.54 17.20 -6.89
CA GLU A 364 -13.74 17.98 -6.57
C GLU A 364 -14.87 17.69 -7.58
N HIS A 365 -14.56 17.79 -8.88
CA HIS A 365 -15.50 17.48 -9.94
C HIS A 365 -15.99 16.02 -9.89
N GLY A 366 -15.07 15.06 -9.68
CA GLY A 366 -15.38 13.64 -9.67
C GLY A 366 -16.17 13.17 -8.44
N THR A 367 -16.06 13.88 -7.31
CA THR A 367 -16.86 13.61 -6.10
C THR A 367 -18.16 14.40 -6.07
N GLY A 368 -18.20 15.56 -6.74
CA GLY A 368 -19.29 16.52 -6.65
C GLY A 368 -19.36 17.24 -5.30
N ALA A 369 -18.35 17.07 -4.43
CA ALA A 369 -18.25 17.72 -3.13
C ALA A 369 -17.47 19.03 -3.27
N ASP A 370 -17.84 20.07 -2.51
CA ASP A 370 -17.08 21.31 -2.41
C ASP A 370 -15.89 21.10 -1.46
N LEU A 371 -14.68 20.99 -2.02
CA LEU A 371 -13.46 20.81 -1.22
C LEU A 371 -13.10 22.06 -0.39
N THR A 372 -13.62 23.24 -0.75
CA THR A 372 -13.36 24.45 0.04
C THR A 372 -14.00 24.35 1.43
N ALA A 373 -15.16 23.68 1.53
CA ALA A 373 -15.83 23.40 2.81
C ALA A 373 -15.03 22.42 3.70
N HIS A 374 -14.10 21.67 3.13
CA HIS A 374 -13.25 20.70 3.83
C HIS A 374 -11.80 21.15 3.94
N ARG A 375 -11.51 22.42 3.68
CA ARG A 375 -10.14 22.90 3.54
C ARG A 375 -9.31 22.77 4.82
N GLU A 376 -9.89 23.09 5.98
CA GLU A 376 -9.21 22.92 7.28
C GLU A 376 -8.86 21.45 7.54
N LEU A 377 -9.73 20.53 7.11
CA LEU A 377 -9.51 19.10 7.28
C LEU A 377 -8.40 18.60 6.35
N LEU A 378 -8.44 18.97 5.08
CA LEU A 378 -7.39 18.63 4.12
C LEU A 378 -6.02 19.18 4.56
N ASP A 379 -5.99 20.43 5.04
CA ASP A 379 -4.76 21.07 5.52
C ASP A 379 -4.19 20.33 6.73
N ALA A 380 -5.03 19.84 7.64
CA ALA A 380 -4.60 19.02 8.77
C ALA A 380 -4.02 17.66 8.34
N PHE A 381 -4.65 16.94 7.40
CA PHE A 381 -4.12 15.66 6.91
C PHE A 381 -2.84 15.82 6.09
N GLU A 382 -2.75 16.86 5.26
CA GLU A 382 -1.51 17.18 4.54
C GLU A 382 -0.38 17.53 5.50
N LEU A 383 -0.69 18.25 6.58
CA LEU A 383 0.27 18.61 7.61
C LEU A 383 0.71 17.42 8.45
N ASP A 384 -0.21 16.55 8.86
CA ASP A 384 0.11 15.31 9.59
C ASP A 384 1.03 14.40 8.76
N LYS A 385 0.75 14.25 7.47
CA LYS A 385 1.62 13.49 6.57
C LYS A 385 3.01 14.14 6.45
N ALA A 386 3.08 15.47 6.29
CA ALA A 386 4.35 16.18 6.23
C ALA A 386 5.16 16.03 7.54
N VAL A 387 4.52 16.10 8.71
CA VAL A 387 5.16 15.86 10.02
C VAL A 387 5.73 14.45 10.12
N TYR A 388 4.98 13.44 9.68
CA TYR A 388 5.45 12.06 9.60
C TYR A 388 6.67 11.93 8.66
N GLU A 389 6.59 12.54 7.47
CA GLU A 389 7.67 12.54 6.48
C GLU A 389 8.94 13.20 7.01
N VAL A 390 8.86 14.31 7.76
CA VAL A 390 10.04 14.96 8.37
C VAL A 390 10.83 13.97 9.24
N VAL A 391 10.15 13.17 10.06
CA VAL A 391 10.79 12.15 10.91
C VAL A 391 11.36 11.01 10.06
N TYR A 392 10.63 10.58 9.04
CA TYR A 392 11.09 9.53 8.16
C TYR A 392 12.37 9.94 7.40
N GLU A 393 12.38 11.13 6.79
CA GLU A 393 13.53 11.62 6.04
C GLU A 393 14.72 11.91 6.96
N SER A 394 14.52 12.45 8.16
CA SER A 394 15.63 12.75 9.07
C SER A 394 16.41 11.49 9.48
N ARG A 395 15.74 10.33 9.50
CA ARG A 395 16.35 9.03 9.85
C ARG A 395 16.95 8.32 8.64
N ASN A 396 16.35 8.44 7.46
CA ASN A 396 16.70 7.60 6.30
C ASN A 396 17.40 8.36 5.16
N ARG A 397 17.05 9.64 4.95
CA ARG A 397 17.57 10.50 3.87
C ARG A 397 17.66 11.96 4.37
N PRO A 398 18.61 12.29 5.26
CA PRO A 398 18.68 13.61 5.90
C PRO A 398 18.69 14.78 4.92
N ASP A 399 19.30 14.61 3.75
CA ASP A 399 19.34 15.64 2.69
C ASP A 399 17.94 16.00 2.16
N TRP A 400 16.96 15.09 2.25
CA TRP A 400 15.60 15.27 1.73
C TRP A 400 14.65 15.94 2.72
N VAL A 401 15.06 16.17 3.97
CA VAL A 401 14.22 16.75 5.05
C VAL A 401 13.65 18.13 4.69
N GLY A 402 14.34 18.89 3.82
CA GLY A 402 13.85 20.19 3.35
C GLY A 402 12.50 20.12 2.64
N ILE A 403 12.19 19.01 1.96
CA ILE A 403 10.94 18.83 1.19
C ILE A 403 9.71 18.85 2.11
N PRO A 404 9.60 17.98 3.13
CA PRO A 404 8.47 18.02 4.05
C PRO A 404 8.48 19.23 4.99
N LEU A 405 9.64 19.79 5.37
CA LEU A 405 9.67 21.02 6.16
C LEU A 405 9.07 22.22 5.40
N ALA A 406 9.38 22.37 4.10
CA ALA A 406 8.79 23.44 3.29
C ALA A 406 7.25 23.36 3.25
N ALA A 407 6.70 22.15 3.23
CA ALA A 407 5.26 21.93 3.29
C ALA A 407 4.67 22.29 4.66
N VAL A 408 5.33 21.90 5.76
CA VAL A 408 4.96 22.31 7.12
C VAL A 408 4.89 23.84 7.19
N THR A 409 5.94 24.55 6.78
CA THR A 409 5.99 26.02 6.80
C THR A 409 4.88 26.64 5.96
N ARG A 410 4.64 26.13 4.73
CA ARG A 410 3.57 26.60 3.85
C ARG A 410 2.19 26.42 4.48
N LEU A 411 1.91 25.25 5.07
CA LEU A 411 0.61 24.89 5.61
C LEU A 411 0.27 25.68 6.88
N VAL A 412 1.24 25.88 7.78
CA VAL A 412 1.02 26.69 8.98
C VAL A 412 0.85 28.18 8.65
N ALA A 413 1.56 28.71 7.66
CA ALA A 413 1.44 30.10 7.23
C ALA A 413 0.08 30.38 6.58
N ARG A 414 -0.36 29.49 5.68
CA ARG A 414 -1.64 29.59 4.95
C ARG A 414 -2.87 29.52 5.86
N SER A 415 -2.73 28.89 7.02
CA SER A 415 -3.84 28.70 7.95
C SER A 415 -3.77 29.61 9.18
N GLY A 416 -2.77 30.50 9.22
CA GLY A 416 -2.66 31.60 10.19
C GLY A 416 -3.14 32.95 9.64
N SER A 417 -3.33 33.05 8.32
CA SER A 417 -4.03 34.13 7.61
C SER A 417 -5.50 33.83 7.46
#